data_AF-A0A657AI26-F1
#
_entry.id   AF-A0A657AI26-F1
#
_cell.length_a   1.000
_cell.length_b   1.000
_cell.length_c   1.000
_cell.angle_alpha   90.00
_cell.angle_beta   90.00
_cell.angle_gamma   90.00
#
_symmetry.space_group_name_H-M   'P 1'
#
loop_
_entity.id
_entity.type
_entity.pdbx_description
1 polymer ?
#
loop_
_entity_poly.entity_id
_entity_poly.type
_entity_poly.pdbx_seq_one_letter_code
_entity_poly.pdbx_strand_id
1 'polypeptide(L)' 'MLELDVLLVPFLKEAYSTLPEDDQARFRNLLDCEDPDLFAWFMRNGAPEDPDHARIVKIILDRVQPD' A
#
# COMPACT_ATOMS: atom_id res chain seq x y z
N MET A 1 3.58 4.58 -11.94
CA MET A 1 5.06 4.39 -12.11
C MET A 1 5.41 2.91 -12.01
N LEU A 2 6.31 2.37 -12.83
CA LEU A 2 6.65 0.93 -12.82
C LEU A 2 7.22 0.42 -11.48
N GLU A 3 7.85 1.29 -10.68
CA GLU A 3 8.41 0.93 -9.37
C GLU A 3 7.33 0.58 -8.34
N LEU A 4 6.17 1.23 -8.42
CA LEU A 4 5.03 0.92 -7.54
C LEU A 4 4.40 -0.42 -7.91
N ASP A 5 4.29 -0.73 -9.20
CA ASP A 5 3.80 -2.03 -9.66
C ASP A 5 4.61 -3.20 -9.11
N VAL A 6 5.93 -3.05 -8.94
CA VAL A 6 6.79 -4.10 -8.36
C VAL A 6 6.42 -4.43 -6.91
N LEU A 7 5.87 -3.47 -6.15
CA LEU A 7 5.41 -3.67 -4.77
C LEU A 7 3.93 -4.08 -4.71
N LEU A 8 3.08 -3.37 -5.46
CA LEU A 8 1.63 -3.50 -5.38
C LEU A 8 1.12 -4.78 -6.06
N VAL A 9 1.72 -5.22 -7.17
CA VAL A 9 1.28 -6.43 -7.89
C VAL A 9 1.48 -7.72 -7.08
N PRO A 10 2.66 -8.01 -6.48
CA PRO A 10 2.80 -9.20 -5.65
C PRO A 10 1.92 -9.11 -4.39
N PHE A 11 1.82 -7.93 -3.77
CA PHE A 11 0.92 -7.70 -2.65
C PHE A 11 -0.53 -8.02 -3.00
N LEU A 12 -1.01 -7.57 -4.16
CA LEU A 12 -2.36 -7.82 -4.65
C LEU A 12 -2.61 -9.32 -4.90
N LYS A 13 -1.61 -10.03 -5.41
CA LYS A 13 -1.76 -11.47 -5.72
C LYS A 13 -1.71 -12.36 -4.48
N GLU A 14 -0.88 -12.01 -3.51
CA GLU A 14 -0.54 -12.89 -2.39
C GLU A 14 -1.20 -12.48 -1.07
N ALA A 15 -1.35 -11.17 -0.82
CA ALA A 15 -1.84 -10.64 0.44
C ALA A 15 -3.28 -10.13 0.37
N TYR A 16 -3.67 -9.43 -0.69
CA TYR A 16 -4.98 -8.77 -0.77
C TYR A 16 -6.17 -9.72 -0.55
N SER A 17 -6.13 -10.93 -1.14
CA SER A 17 -7.15 -11.96 -0.94
C SER A 17 -7.26 -12.47 0.51
N THR A 18 -6.23 -12.25 1.32
CA THR A 18 -6.19 -12.63 2.74
C THR A 18 -6.60 -11.48 3.66
N LEU A 19 -6.77 -10.27 3.13
CA LEU A 19 -7.15 -9.10 3.91
C LEU A 19 -8.65 -9.10 4.25
N PRO A 20 -9.03 -8.56 5.43
CA PRO A 20 -10.41 -8.21 5.73
C PRO A 20 -11.00 -7.26 4.68
N GLU A 21 -12.33 -7.29 4.51
CA GLU A 21 -13.05 -6.40 3.58
C GLU A 21 -12.75 -4.91 3.82
N ASP A 22 -12.56 -4.53 5.09
CA ASP A 22 -12.16 -3.19 5.50
C ASP A 22 -10.79 -2.80 4.93
N ASP A 23 -9.78 -3.66 5.05
CA ASP A 23 -8.43 -3.39 4.54
C ASP A 23 -8.37 -3.47 3.01
N GLN A 24 -9.22 -4.30 2.38
CA GLN A 24 -9.40 -4.29 0.93
C GLN A 24 -9.99 -2.97 0.42
N ALA A 25 -10.96 -2.41 1.14
CA ALA A 25 -11.52 -1.10 0.82
C ALA A 25 -10.46 0.01 0.98
N ARG A 26 -9.66 -0.03 2.05
CA ARG A 26 -8.53 0.90 2.27
C ARG A 26 -7.52 0.83 1.12
N PHE A 27 -7.17 -0.37 0.67
CA PHE A 27 -6.29 -0.56 -0.49
C PHE A 27 -6.87 0.04 -1.76
N ARG A 28 -8.18 -0.10 -1.96
CA ARG A 28 -8.85 0.46 -3.14
C ARG A 28 -8.88 1.99 -3.12
N ASN A 29 -9.10 2.58 -1.94
CA ASN A 29 -9.01 4.04 -1.75
C ASN A 29 -7.56 4.54 -1.94
N LEU A 30 -6.57 3.76 -1.48
CA LEU A 30 -5.17 4.06 -1.68
C LEU A 30 -4.81 4.15 -3.18
N LEU A 31 -5.36 3.25 -4.01
CA LEU A 31 -5.14 3.27 -5.46
C LEU A 31 -5.77 4.47 -6.19
N ASP A 32 -6.67 5.21 -5.53
CA ASP A 32 -7.24 6.46 -6.08
C ASP A 32 -6.30 7.66 -5.87
N CYS A 33 -5.29 7.51 -5.00
CA CYS A 33 -4.27 8.54 -4.75
C CYS A 33 -3.27 8.65 -5.91
N GLU A 34 -2.61 9.80 -6.01
CA GLU A 34 -1.62 10.05 -7.06
C GLU A 34 -0.34 9.20 -6.86
N ASP A 35 0.20 8.64 -7.95
CA ASP A 35 1.48 7.92 -7.98
C ASP A 35 2.62 8.59 -7.18
N PRO A 36 2.87 9.92 -7.27
CA PRO A 36 3.93 10.57 -6.50
C PRO A 36 3.73 10.50 -4.98
N ASP A 37 2.49 10.57 -4.49
CA ASP A 37 2.17 10.44 -3.06
C ASP A 37 2.42 9.02 -2.57
N LEU A 38 1.93 8.03 -3.33
CA LEU A 38 2.20 6.62 -3.06
C LEU A 38 3.71 6.36 -2.98
N PHE A 39 4.47 6.86 -3.95
CA PHE A 39 5.92 6.71 -3.97
C PHE A 39 6.59 7.37 -2.76
N ALA A 40 6.13 8.55 -2.34
CA ALA A 40 6.65 9.21 -1.14
C ALA A 40 6.38 8.38 0.13
N TRP A 41 5.22 7.74 0.23
CA TRP A 41 4.86 6.91 1.38
C TRP A 41 5.65 5.61 1.45
N PHE A 42 5.89 4.95 0.31
CA PHE A 42 6.63 3.69 0.28
C PHE A 42 8.16 3.86 0.34
N MET A 43 8.73 4.92 -0.26
CA MET A 43 10.19 5.05 -0.43
C MET A 43 10.86 6.13 0.43
N ARG A 44 10.13 7.18 0.85
CA ARG A 44 10.72 8.37 1.49
C ARG A 44 10.37 8.54 2.97
N ASN A 45 9.87 7.48 3.61
CA ASN A 45 9.38 7.54 4.99
C ASN A 45 8.24 8.55 5.19
N GLY A 46 7.51 8.88 4.11
CA GLY A 46 6.31 9.68 4.19
C GLY A 46 5.19 8.86 4.85
N ALA A 47 4.42 9.48 5.74
CA ALA A 47 3.20 8.88 6.26
C ALA A 47 2.01 9.65 5.66
N PRO A 48 1.00 8.95 5.11
CA PRO A 48 -0.25 9.62 4.75
C PRO A 48 -0.90 10.20 6.01
N GLU A 49 -1.54 11.37 5.86
CA GLU A 49 -2.29 12.01 6.95
C GLU A 49 -3.56 11.23 7.31
N ASP A 50 -4.09 10.50 6.33
CA ASP A 50 -5.26 9.67 6.49
C ASP A 50 -4.91 8.35 7.22
N PRO A 51 -5.59 8.02 8.33
CA PRO A 51 -5.30 6.83 9.13
C PRO A 51 -5.64 5.53 8.40
N ASP A 52 -6.60 5.55 7.47
CA ASP A 52 -6.98 4.41 6.65
C ASP A 52 -5.86 4.09 5.65
N HIS A 53 -5.30 5.10 5.00
CA HIS A 53 -4.13 4.98 4.13
C HIS A 53 -2.88 4.56 4.91
N ALA A 54 -2.63 5.14 6.08
CA ALA A 54 -1.46 4.82 6.90
C ALA A 54 -1.44 3.34 7.29
N ARG A 55 -2.62 2.80 7.61
CA ARG A 55 -2.78 1.39 7.94
C ARG A 55 -2.43 0.47 6.78
N ILE A 56 -2.98 0.71 5.59
CA ILE A 56 -2.75 -0.17 4.44
C ILE A 56 -1.32 -0.04 3.90
N VAL A 57 -0.75 1.16 3.88
CA VAL A 57 0.67 1.38 3.51
C VAL A 57 1.58 0.58 4.44
N LYS A 58 1.32 0.59 5.75
CA LYS A 58 2.08 -0.20 6.72
C LYS A 58 1.95 -1.70 6.48
N ILE A 59 0.74 -2.20 6.19
CA ILE A 59 0.51 -3.62 5.89
C ILE A 59 1.28 -4.05 4.64
N ILE A 60 1.29 -3.21 3.60
CA ILE A 60 2.06 -3.47 2.38
C ILE A 60 3.55 -3.53 2.73
N LEU A 61 4.10 -2.50 3.39
CA LEU A 61 5.52 -2.43 3.75
C LEU A 61 5.99 -3.63 4.58
N ASP A 62 5.23 -4.02 5.60
CA ASP A 62 5.51 -5.20 6.46
C ASP A 62 5.58 -6.51 5.65
N ARG A 63 4.77 -6.62 4.59
CA ARG A 63 4.75 -7.80 3.71
C ARG A 63 5.87 -7.81 2.67
N VAL A 64 6.24 -6.66 2.10
CA VAL A 64 7.25 -6.60 1.02
C VAL A 64 8.68 -6.45 1.54
N GLN A 65 8.87 -5.98 2.78
CA GLN A 65 10.17 -5.91 3.45
C GLN A 65 10.17 -6.80 4.70
N PRO A 66 10.36 -8.12 4.54
CA PRO A 66 10.73 -8.96 5.68
C PRO A 66 12.14 -8.59 6.17
N ASP A 67 12.31 -8.55 7.49
CA ASP A 67 13.57 -8.28 8.22
C ASP A 67 14.78 -9.08 7.67
#